data_AF-A0A355V6D2-F1
#
_entry.id   AF-A0A355V6D2-F1
#
_cell.length_a   1.000
_cell.length_b   1.000
_cell.length_c   1.000
_cell.angle_alpha   90.00
_cell.angle_beta   90.00
_cell.angle_gamma   90.00
#
_symmetry.space_group_name_H-M   'P 1'
#
loop_
_entity.id
_entity.type
_entity.pdbx_description
1 polymer ?
#
loop_
_entity_poly.entity_id
_entity_poly.type
_entity_poly.pdbx_seq_one_letter_code
_entity_poly.pdbx_strand_id
1 'polypeptide(L)'
;MLAADHEIEKLSLLFGSGTHLDAAAIARSVADSSRFNVFALIDACLAGEGGKAIRTLRRMRDEGAQALMINTMLARELRTLHGVACQMQRGLSAQSVMQSQRVWKSRQALMSSALNRLSEPALRNQLTLARQIDISVKGLTHLSAWELLEQLVARLSGRALKLPSDSRWQ
;
A
#
# COMPACT_ATOMS: atom_id res chain seq x y z
N MET A 1 -29.38 5.41 -6.89
CA MET A 1 -28.30 6.42 -6.99
C MET A 1 -28.53 7.42 -5.86
N LEU A 2 -27.83 7.30 -4.74
CA LEU A 2 -27.99 8.15 -3.53
C LEU A 2 -26.64 8.42 -2.83
N ALA A 3 -25.51 8.10 -3.48
CA ALA A 3 -24.18 8.31 -2.91
C ALA A 3 -23.54 9.63 -3.37
N ALA A 4 -23.99 10.21 -4.49
CA ALA A 4 -23.49 11.51 -4.97
C ALA A 4 -24.12 12.69 -4.22
N ASP A 5 -25.41 12.59 -3.85
CA ASP A 5 -26.12 13.69 -3.17
C ASP A 5 -25.61 13.92 -1.74
N HIS A 6 -25.29 12.85 -1.01
CA HIS A 6 -24.75 12.97 0.35
C HIS A 6 -23.35 13.59 0.40
N GLU A 7 -22.56 13.47 -0.67
CA GLU A 7 -21.23 14.10 -0.73
C GLU A 7 -21.36 15.63 -0.97
N ILE A 8 -22.35 16.06 -1.77
CA ILE A 8 -22.66 17.47 -2.00
C ILE A 8 -23.21 18.12 -0.72
N GLU A 9 -24.08 17.42 0.00
CA GLU A 9 -24.66 17.91 1.27
C GLU A 9 -23.58 18.05 2.36
N LYS A 10 -22.64 17.10 2.43
CA LYS A 10 -21.51 17.14 3.37
C LYS A 10 -20.51 18.27 3.07
N LEU A 11 -20.31 18.60 1.79
CA LEU A 11 -19.50 19.75 1.37
C LEU A 11 -20.20 21.08 1.70
N SER A 12 -21.53 21.14 1.62
CA SER A 12 -22.29 22.36 1.97
C SER A 12 -22.24 22.70 3.47
N LEU A 13 -22.22 21.68 4.34
CA LEU A 13 -22.17 21.82 5.80
C LEU A 13 -20.79 22.22 6.33
N LEU A 14 -19.71 21.90 5.60
CA LEU A 14 -18.32 22.21 5.99
C LEU A 14 -17.90 23.64 5.64
N PHE A 15 -18.53 24.29 4.66
CA PHE A 15 -18.08 25.59 4.14
C PHE A 15 -19.05 26.76 4.39
N GLY A 16 -20.23 26.48 4.96
CA GLY A 16 -21.24 27.51 5.20
C GLY A 16 -21.96 27.91 3.91
N SER A 17 -23.26 28.17 4.02
CA SER A 17 -24.11 28.54 2.89
C SER A 17 -23.58 29.80 2.19
N GLY A 18 -23.02 29.64 0.98
CA GLY A 18 -22.62 30.75 0.11
C GLY A 18 -21.21 30.69 -0.51
N THR A 19 -20.39 29.67 -0.24
CA THR A 19 -19.06 29.59 -0.85
C THR A 19 -19.13 28.98 -2.26
N HIS A 20 -18.66 29.72 -3.28
CA HIS A 20 -18.36 29.14 -4.58
C HIS A 20 -17.27 28.09 -4.41
N LEU A 21 -17.62 26.82 -4.65
CA LEU A 21 -16.69 25.70 -4.61
C LEU A 21 -15.80 25.77 -5.85
N ASP A 22 -14.63 26.39 -5.70
CA ASP A 22 -13.56 26.42 -6.70
C ASP A 22 -13.07 24.98 -6.99
N ALA A 23 -12.85 24.65 -8.26
CA ALA A 23 -12.24 23.40 -8.69
C ALA A 23 -10.91 23.08 -7.95
N ALA A 24 -10.16 24.11 -7.54
CA ALA A 24 -8.96 23.96 -6.72
C ALA A 24 -9.26 23.45 -5.29
N ALA A 25 -10.37 23.87 -4.69
CA ALA A 25 -10.81 23.37 -3.38
C ALA A 25 -11.24 21.90 -3.45
N ILE A 26 -11.94 21.53 -4.53
CA ILE A 26 -12.32 20.13 -4.82
C ILE A 26 -11.06 19.28 -5.03
N ALA A 27 -10.13 19.74 -5.88
CA ALA A 27 -8.88 19.03 -6.17
C ALA A 27 -8.03 18.81 -4.92
N ARG A 28 -7.99 19.78 -4.00
CA ARG A 28 -7.27 19.67 -2.73
C ARG A 28 -7.91 18.65 -1.79
N SER A 29 -9.24 18.66 -1.68
CA SER A 29 -9.98 17.66 -0.89
C SER A 29 -9.75 16.24 -1.39
N VAL A 30 -9.79 16.03 -2.72
CA VAL A 30 -9.50 14.75 -3.37
C VAL A 30 -8.03 14.33 -3.16
N ALA A 31 -7.09 15.27 -3.28
CA ALA A 31 -5.67 15.00 -3.04
C ALA A 31 -5.37 14.60 -1.58
N ASP A 32 -6.05 15.20 -0.61
CA ASP A 32 -5.87 14.83 0.80
C ASP A 32 -6.55 13.49 1.10
N SER A 33 -7.79 13.27 0.62
CA SER A 33 -8.49 11.98 0.76
C SER A 33 -7.69 10.81 0.16
N SER A 34 -7.13 10.98 -1.04
CA SER A 34 -6.29 9.95 -1.68
C SER A 34 -5.02 9.61 -0.89
N ARG A 35 -4.41 10.60 -0.21
CA ARG A 35 -3.29 10.35 0.71
C ARG A 35 -3.72 9.57 1.94
N PHE A 36 -4.85 9.89 2.55
CA PHE A 36 -5.37 9.10 3.66
C PHE A 36 -5.69 7.66 3.22
N ASN A 37 -6.27 7.49 2.03
CA ASN A 37 -6.60 6.19 1.47
C ASN A 37 -5.33 5.36 1.15
N VAL A 38 -4.23 5.97 0.70
CA VAL A 38 -2.97 5.23 0.46
C VAL A 38 -2.35 4.72 1.76
N PHE A 39 -2.44 5.46 2.86
CA PHE A 39 -1.98 4.98 4.16
C PHE A 39 -2.82 3.79 4.64
N ALA A 40 -4.15 3.86 4.49
CA ALA A 40 -5.03 2.73 4.80
C ALA A 40 -4.75 1.49 3.93
N LEU A 41 -4.40 1.69 2.65
CA LEU A 41 -3.95 0.61 1.77
C LEU A 41 -2.65 -0.03 2.27
N ILE A 42 -1.65 0.79 2.62
CA ILE A 42 -0.37 0.32 3.17
C ILE A 42 -0.59 -0.49 4.44
N ASP A 43 -1.37 0.03 5.37
CA ASP A 43 -1.59 -0.64 6.66
C ASP A 43 -2.32 -1.97 6.46
N ALA A 44 -3.31 -2.04 5.56
CA ALA A 44 -3.97 -3.30 5.18
C ALA A 44 -3.00 -4.30 4.55
N CYS A 45 -2.10 -3.83 3.68
CA CYS A 45 -1.04 -4.65 3.09
C CYS A 45 -0.11 -5.25 4.16
N LEU A 46 0.39 -4.41 5.09
CA LEU A 46 1.29 -4.82 6.16
C LEU A 46 0.63 -5.79 7.14
N ALA A 47 -0.64 -5.53 7.48
CA ALA A 47 -1.46 -6.40 8.32
C ALA A 47 -1.77 -7.77 7.67
N GLY A 48 -1.66 -7.88 6.34
CA GLY A 48 -2.00 -9.09 5.59
C GLY A 48 -3.48 -9.21 5.26
N GLU A 49 -4.20 -8.10 5.27
CA GLU A 49 -5.63 -8.02 4.97
C GLU A 49 -5.85 -7.90 3.45
N GLY A 50 -5.43 -8.90 2.67
CA GLY A 50 -5.37 -8.79 1.21
C GLY A 50 -6.70 -8.43 0.53
N GLY A 51 -7.81 -9.00 0.99
CA GLY A 51 -9.13 -8.64 0.47
C GLY A 51 -9.49 -7.16 0.70
N LYS A 52 -9.12 -6.61 1.86
CA LYS A 52 -9.32 -5.18 2.16
C LYS A 52 -8.37 -4.33 1.33
N ALA A 53 -7.10 -4.71 1.24
CA ALA A 53 -6.09 -3.99 0.47
C ALA A 53 -6.49 -3.86 -1.01
N ILE A 54 -6.94 -4.94 -1.66
CA ILE A 54 -7.42 -4.88 -3.05
C ILE A 54 -8.67 -4.00 -3.20
N ARG A 55 -9.63 -4.08 -2.28
CA ARG A 55 -10.82 -3.21 -2.30
C ARG A 55 -10.43 -1.74 -2.15
N THR A 56 -9.53 -1.41 -1.24
CA THR A 56 -9.03 -0.03 -1.06
C THR A 56 -8.30 0.46 -2.31
N LEU A 57 -7.44 -0.36 -2.91
CA LEU A 57 -6.74 -0.01 -4.16
C LEU A 57 -7.73 0.29 -5.30
N ARG A 58 -8.75 -0.56 -5.49
CA ARG A 58 -9.77 -0.38 -6.53
C ARG A 58 -10.59 0.87 -6.30
N ARG A 59 -11.01 1.13 -5.06
CA ARG A 59 -11.69 2.37 -4.71
C ARG A 59 -10.84 3.60 -5.07
N MET A 60 -9.56 3.60 -4.72
CA MET A 60 -8.65 4.70 -5.06
C MET A 60 -8.53 4.90 -6.58
N ARG A 61 -8.52 3.80 -7.36
CA ARG A 61 -8.55 3.87 -8.83
C ARG A 61 -9.83 4.57 -9.32
N ASP A 62 -10.97 4.17 -8.78
CA ASP A 62 -12.28 4.71 -9.17
C ASP A 62 -12.45 6.18 -8.74
N GLU A 63 -11.78 6.58 -7.65
CA GLU A 63 -11.67 7.97 -7.17
C GLU A 63 -10.65 8.83 -7.98
N GLY A 64 -9.99 8.25 -8.99
CA GLY A 64 -9.06 8.97 -9.85
C GLY A 64 -7.64 9.16 -9.27
N ALA A 65 -7.26 8.37 -8.27
CA ALA A 65 -5.89 8.41 -7.74
C ALA A 65 -4.86 8.04 -8.81
N GLN A 66 -3.67 8.62 -8.72
CA GLN A 66 -2.59 8.36 -9.68
C GLN A 66 -1.81 7.09 -9.30
N ALA A 67 -1.70 6.14 -10.23
CA ALA A 67 -0.93 4.91 -10.05
C ALA A 67 0.52 5.17 -9.59
N LEU A 68 1.17 6.21 -10.12
CA LEU A 68 2.53 6.61 -9.74
C LEU A 68 2.66 6.98 -8.25
N MET A 69 1.68 7.74 -7.74
CA MET A 69 1.67 8.15 -6.33
C MET A 69 1.55 6.93 -5.42
N ILE A 70 0.63 6.01 -5.74
CA ILE A 70 0.43 4.77 -4.99
C ILE A 70 1.69 3.92 -5.02
N ASN A 71 2.29 3.73 -6.21
CA ASN A 71 3.53 2.96 -6.37
C ASN A 71 4.69 3.56 -5.58
N THR A 72 4.85 4.88 -5.62
CA THR A 72 5.92 5.59 -4.89
C THR A 72 5.83 5.34 -3.38
N MET A 73 4.61 5.40 -2.83
CA MET A 73 4.36 5.19 -1.41
C MET A 73 4.57 3.72 -1.00
N LEU A 74 4.06 2.77 -1.79
CA LEU A 74 4.30 1.33 -1.56
C LEU A 74 5.79 0.98 -1.67
N ALA A 75 6.49 1.52 -2.66
CA ALA A 75 7.92 1.29 -2.86
C ALA A 75 8.75 1.83 -1.69
N ARG A 76 8.36 2.95 -1.08
CA ARG A 76 9.02 3.47 0.12
C ARG A 76 8.91 2.47 1.27
N GLU A 77 7.71 1.96 1.53
CA GLU A 77 7.48 0.98 2.60
C GLU A 77 8.20 -0.35 2.34
N LEU A 78 8.22 -0.81 1.08
CA LEU A 78 8.96 -2.01 0.68
C LEU A 78 10.46 -1.88 0.93
N ARG A 79 11.06 -0.72 0.67
CA ARG A 79 12.49 -0.48 0.95
C ARG A 79 12.78 -0.53 2.44
N THR A 80 11.90 0.02 3.27
CA THR A 80 12.05 -0.07 4.74
C THR A 80 11.94 -1.52 5.20
N LEU A 81 10.92 -2.27 4.77
CA LEU A 81 10.79 -3.70 5.09
C LEU A 81 12.01 -4.51 4.63
N HIS A 82 12.45 -4.31 3.39
CA HIS A 82 13.61 -4.99 2.81
C HIS A 82 14.88 -4.70 3.61
N GLY A 83 15.12 -3.43 3.95
CA GLY A 83 16.26 -3.03 4.78
C GLY A 83 16.24 -3.69 6.17
N VAL A 84 15.08 -3.81 6.80
CA VAL A 84 14.95 -4.54 8.08
C VAL A 84 15.21 -6.04 7.87
N ALA A 85 14.64 -6.65 6.85
CA ALA A 85 14.82 -8.08 6.54
C ALA A 85 16.28 -8.45 6.25
N CYS A 86 17.02 -7.60 5.52
CA CYS A 86 18.47 -7.77 5.30
C CYS A 86 19.26 -7.79 6.62
N GLN A 87 18.93 -6.92 7.57
CA GLN A 87 19.61 -6.89 8.86
C GLN A 87 19.23 -8.08 9.74
N MET A 88 18.00 -8.58 9.63
CA MET A 88 17.58 -9.82 10.31
C MET A 88 18.38 -11.04 9.82
N GLN A 89 18.70 -11.11 8.52
CA GLN A 89 19.59 -12.15 7.99
C GLN A 89 21.01 -12.09 8.56
N ARG A 90 21.42 -10.92 9.09
CA ARG A 90 22.71 -10.74 9.78
C ARG A 90 22.65 -11.07 11.28
N GLY A 91 21.53 -11.64 11.76
CA GLY A 91 21.35 -12.04 13.15
C GLY A 91 20.79 -10.96 14.08
N LEU A 92 20.47 -9.77 13.57
CA LEU A 92 19.85 -8.71 14.37
C LEU A 92 18.35 -8.96 14.55
N SER A 93 17.79 -8.62 15.72
CA SER A 93 16.34 -8.72 15.91
C SER A 93 15.60 -7.62 15.15
N ALA A 94 14.43 -7.94 14.59
CA ALA A 94 13.60 -6.97 13.87
C ALA A 94 13.31 -5.72 14.71
N GLN A 95 13.05 -5.89 16.01
CA GLN A 95 12.78 -4.80 16.95
C GLN A 95 13.97 -3.85 17.09
N SER A 96 15.18 -4.39 17.25
CA SER A 96 16.41 -3.58 17.37
C SER A 96 16.65 -2.76 16.10
N VAL A 97 16.47 -3.37 14.93
CA VAL A 97 16.65 -2.71 13.64
C VAL A 97 15.59 -1.63 13.40
N MET A 98 14.32 -1.89 13.73
CA MET A 98 13.25 -0.89 13.61
C MET A 98 13.49 0.32 14.53
N GLN A 99 14.01 0.09 15.75
CA GLN A 99 14.36 1.17 16.68
C GLN A 99 15.53 2.01 16.14
N SER A 100 16.59 1.38 15.63
CA SER A 100 17.74 2.11 15.07
C SER A 100 17.38 2.91 13.82
N GLN A 101 16.44 2.42 13.01
CA GLN A 101 15.88 3.14 11.86
C GLN A 101 14.80 4.17 12.24
N ARG A 102 14.54 4.41 13.53
CA ARG A 102 13.53 5.34 14.05
C ARG A 102 12.11 5.10 13.50
N VAL A 103 11.76 3.83 13.30
CA VAL A 103 10.38 3.44 12.95
C VAL A 103 9.48 3.74 14.15
N TRP A 104 8.46 4.58 13.92
CA TRP A 104 7.45 4.95 14.91
C TRP A 104 6.80 3.72 15.53
N LYS A 105 6.60 3.73 16.86
CA LYS A 105 6.04 2.60 17.62
C LYS A 105 4.73 2.07 17.04
N SER A 106 3.84 2.94 16.58
CA SER A 106 2.56 2.57 15.97
C SER A 106 2.71 1.71 14.70
N ARG A 107 3.81 1.83 13.96
CA ARG A 107 4.09 1.05 12.74
C ARG A 107 4.83 -0.25 13.01
N GLN A 108 5.48 -0.41 14.17
CA GLN A 108 6.30 -1.59 14.46
C GLN A 108 5.49 -2.88 14.44
N ALA A 109 4.27 -2.88 14.98
CA ALA A 109 3.40 -4.07 14.96
C ALA A 109 3.03 -4.51 13.54
N LEU A 110 2.65 -3.56 12.68
CA LEU A 110 2.33 -3.82 11.27
C LEU A 110 3.55 -4.32 10.50
N MET A 111 4.71 -3.69 10.71
CA MET A 111 5.97 -4.13 10.09
C MET A 111 6.38 -5.52 10.56
N SER A 112 6.29 -5.82 11.85
CA SER A 112 6.54 -7.16 12.38
C SER A 112 5.59 -8.19 11.77
N SER A 113 4.30 -7.86 11.61
CA SER A 113 3.34 -8.74 10.92
C SER A 113 3.77 -9.04 9.48
N ALA A 114 4.20 -8.03 8.73
CA ALA A 114 4.71 -8.22 7.37
C ALA A 114 6.02 -9.05 7.34
N LEU A 115 6.99 -8.74 8.20
CA LEU A 115 8.29 -9.42 8.28
C LEU A 115 8.17 -10.90 8.72
N ASN A 116 7.12 -11.25 9.47
CA ASN A 116 6.81 -12.64 9.80
C ASN A 116 6.23 -13.43 8.61
N ARG A 117 5.72 -12.74 7.58
CA ARG A 117 5.09 -13.37 6.40
C ARG A 117 5.97 -13.33 5.16
N LEU A 118 6.83 -12.32 5.05
CA LEU A 118 7.60 -12.01 3.84
C LEU A 118 9.10 -12.15 4.11
N SER A 119 9.76 -12.98 3.29
CA SER A 119 11.22 -13.13 3.32
C SER A 119 11.92 -12.00 2.58
N GLU A 120 13.21 -11.77 2.85
CA GLU A 120 14.03 -10.80 2.12
C GLU A 120 13.99 -11.02 0.60
N PRO A 121 14.11 -12.26 0.06
CA PRO A 121 13.99 -12.49 -1.38
C PRO A 121 12.63 -12.10 -1.94
N ALA A 122 11.54 -12.34 -1.19
CA ALA A 122 10.20 -11.95 -1.61
C ALA A 122 10.06 -10.42 -1.67
N LEU A 123 10.58 -9.70 -0.67
CA LEU A 123 10.59 -8.23 -0.64
C LEU A 123 11.42 -7.65 -1.79
N ARG A 124 12.57 -8.25 -2.11
CA ARG A 124 13.39 -7.87 -3.28
C ARG A 124 12.63 -8.05 -4.58
N ASN A 125 11.91 -9.17 -4.75
CA ASN A 125 11.08 -9.40 -5.94
C ASN A 125 9.93 -8.38 -6.06
N GLN A 126 9.35 -7.97 -4.92
CA GLN A 126 8.33 -6.91 -4.89
C GLN A 126 8.90 -5.53 -5.26
N LEU A 127 10.15 -5.21 -4.87
CA LEU A 127 10.84 -3.99 -5.33
C LEU A 127 11.09 -4.00 -6.85
N THR A 128 11.39 -5.16 -7.44
CA THR A 128 11.49 -5.30 -8.90
C THR A 128 10.14 -5.06 -9.57
N LEU A 129 9.04 -5.57 -9.00
CA LEU A 129 7.69 -5.32 -9.51
C LEU A 129 7.31 -3.83 -9.41
N ALA A 130 7.67 -3.15 -8.31
CA ALA A 130 7.48 -1.71 -8.16
C ALA A 130 8.21 -0.91 -9.26
N ARG A 131 9.42 -1.34 -9.65
CA ARG A 131 10.13 -0.76 -10.79
C ARG A 131 9.40 -0.99 -12.13
N GLN A 132 8.83 -2.17 -12.34
CA GLN A 132 8.04 -2.46 -13.56
C GLN A 132 6.79 -1.57 -13.64
N ILE A 133 6.15 -1.27 -12.51
CA ILE A 133 5.04 -0.31 -12.44
C ILE A 133 5.51 1.08 -12.86
N ASP A 134 6.66 1.57 -12.39
CA ASP A 134 7.19 2.88 -12.81
C ASP A 134 7.46 2.95 -14.32
N ILE A 135 7.95 1.86 -14.92
CA ILE A 135 8.18 1.76 -16.37
C ILE A 135 6.84 1.78 -17.12
N SER A 136 5.84 1.06 -16.63
CA SER A 136 4.48 1.01 -17.19
C SER A 136 3.77 2.36 -17.13
N VAL A 137 3.87 3.08 -16.02
CA VAL A 137 3.32 4.45 -15.88
C VAL A 137 3.91 5.40 -16.93
N LYS A 138 5.19 5.21 -17.30
CA LYS A 138 5.87 6.02 -18.31
C LYS A 138 5.52 5.63 -19.76
N GLY A 139 4.67 4.62 -19.97
CA GLY A 139 4.30 4.12 -21.30
C GLY A 139 5.41 3.34 -22.00
N LEU A 140 6.43 2.89 -21.26
CA LEU A 140 7.60 2.19 -21.81
C LEU A 140 7.38 0.67 -21.91
N THR A 141 6.16 0.19 -21.64
CA THR A 141 5.73 -1.21 -21.78
C THR A 141 4.23 -1.27 -22.05
N HIS A 142 3.76 -2.40 -22.60
CA HIS A 142 2.34 -2.68 -22.85
C HIS A 142 1.58 -3.16 -21.59
N LEU A 143 2.30 -3.48 -20.51
CA LEU A 143 1.69 -3.92 -19.26
C LEU A 143 0.91 -2.78 -18.60
N SER A 144 -0.27 -3.09 -18.02
CA SER A 144 -1.06 -2.11 -17.27
C SER A 144 -0.49 -1.85 -15.88
N ALA A 145 -0.24 -0.58 -15.55
CA ALA A 145 0.27 -0.17 -14.24
C ALA A 145 -0.68 -0.60 -13.11
N TRP A 146 -1.99 -0.57 -13.36
CA TRP A 146 -3.00 -0.96 -12.39
C TRP A 146 -3.04 -2.47 -12.15
N GLU A 147 -2.87 -3.29 -13.19
CA GLU A 147 -2.78 -4.74 -13.03
C GLU A 147 -1.53 -5.14 -12.24
N LEU A 148 -0.40 -4.48 -12.53
CA LEU A 148 0.84 -4.68 -11.79
C LEU A 148 0.72 -4.20 -10.33
N LEU A 149 0.00 -3.10 -10.07
CA LEU A 149 -0.34 -2.65 -8.71
C LEU A 149 -1.21 -3.66 -7.96
N GLU A 150 -2.25 -4.23 -8.60
CA GLU A 150 -3.07 -5.28 -8.01
C GLU A 150 -2.20 -6.50 -7.64
N GLN A 151 -1.27 -6.90 -8.53
CA GLN A 151 -0.30 -7.97 -8.24
C GLN A 151 0.63 -7.62 -7.08
N LEU A 152 1.15 -6.39 -7.01
CA LEU A 152 2.04 -5.95 -5.94
C LEU A 152 1.31 -5.98 -4.59
N VAL A 153 0.10 -5.42 -4.54
CA VAL A 153 -0.74 -5.40 -3.34
C VAL A 153 -1.09 -6.81 -2.89
N ALA A 154 -1.46 -7.70 -3.81
CA ALA A 154 -1.74 -9.10 -3.51
C ALA A 154 -0.50 -9.82 -2.94
N ARG A 155 0.68 -9.62 -3.52
CA ARG A 155 1.93 -10.23 -3.04
C ARG A 155 2.37 -9.69 -1.68
N LEU A 156 2.26 -8.38 -1.45
CA LEU A 156 2.62 -7.74 -0.19
C LEU A 156 1.66 -8.12 0.94
N SER A 157 0.38 -8.30 0.62
CA SER A 157 -0.64 -8.75 1.57
C SER A 157 -0.73 -10.28 1.69
N GLY A 158 -0.04 -11.04 0.85
CA GLY A 158 -0.08 -12.50 0.82
C GLY A 158 0.50 -13.16 2.07
N ARG A 159 -0.04 -14.32 2.46
CA ARG A 159 0.55 -15.17 3.51
C ARG A 159 1.55 -16.13 2.89
N ALA A 160 2.65 -16.40 3.59
CA ALA A 160 3.44 -17.58 3.34
C ALA A 160 2.53 -18.81 3.49
N LEU A 161 2.33 -19.55 2.40
CA LEU A 161 1.70 -20.86 2.45
C LEU A 161 2.66 -21.79 3.19
N LYS A 162 2.34 -22.10 4.45
CA LYS A 162 2.93 -23.26 5.12
C LYS A 162 2.32 -24.48 4.44
N LEU A 163 2.98 -24.99 3.40
CA LEU A 163 2.66 -26.31 2.89
C LEU A 163 2.84 -27.29 4.06
N PRO A 164 1.89 -28.21 4.31
CA PRO A 164 2.13 -29.30 5.24
C PRO A 164 3.42 -29.98 4.80
N SER A 165 4.38 -30.14 5.71
CA SER A 165 5.51 -31.04 5.49
C SER A 165 4.91 -32.43 5.36
N ASP A 166 4.68 -32.87 4.14
CA ASP A 166 4.07 -34.17 3.87
C ASP A 166 5.10 -35.24 4.22
N SER A 167 5.10 -35.67 5.48
CA SER A 167 5.88 -36.80 5.98
C SER A 167 5.12 -38.13 5.78
N ARG A 168 4.17 -38.18 4.85
CA ARG A 168 3.32 -39.36 4.59
C ARG A 168 3.81 -40.27 3.48
N TRP A 169 5.00 -40.02 2.93
CA TRP A 169 5.62 -40.86 1.89
C TRP A 169 7.06 -41.27 2.23
N GLN A 170 7.33 -41.60 3.50
CA GLN A 170 8.49 -42.40 3.88
C GLN A 170 8.06 -43.83 4.17
#